data_AF-A0A261KKG7-F1
#
_entry.id   AF-A0A261KKG7-F1
#
_cell.length_a   1.000
_cell.length_b   1.000
_cell.length_c   1.000
_cell.angle_alpha   90.00
_cell.angle_beta   90.00
_cell.angle_gamma   90.00
#
_symmetry.space_group_name_H-M   'P 1'
#
loop_
_entity.id
_entity.type
_entity.pdbx_description
1 polymer ?
#
loop_
_entity_poly.entity_id
_entity_poly.type
_entity_poly.pdbx_seq_one_letter_code
_entity_poly.pdbx_strand_id
1 'polypeptide(L)'
;NSEYPNSDVLIEALANQKDRLLGYAGLEKLPEVKWLGEKTGENSRALGTTLGLSIDGEVYVMTVIDSRGGRDPQIRKCINKLAKYLVDNEGLL
;
A
#
# COMPACT_ATOMS: atom_id res chain seq x y z
N ASN A 1 7.00 -12.67 -13.70
CA ASN A 1 7.88 -11.94 -12.76
C ASN A 1 8.29 -12.78 -11.55
N SER A 2 8.91 -13.93 -11.79
CA SER A 2 9.50 -14.80 -10.75
C SER A 2 10.84 -15.36 -11.25
N GLU A 3 11.70 -14.50 -11.78
CA GLU A 3 12.92 -14.92 -12.50
C GLU A 3 14.10 -15.27 -11.59
N TYR A 4 13.97 -15.13 -10.27
CA TYR A 4 15.06 -15.44 -9.33
C TYR A 4 14.69 -16.58 -8.36
N PRO A 5 15.60 -17.53 -8.09
CA PRO A 5 15.43 -18.51 -7.03
C PRO A 5 15.15 -17.80 -5.69
N ASN A 6 14.19 -18.30 -4.90
CA ASN A 6 13.71 -17.72 -3.65
C ASN A 6 12.85 -16.44 -3.76
N SER A 7 12.37 -16.08 -4.96
CA SER A 7 11.35 -15.02 -5.11
C SER A 7 10.11 -15.30 -4.26
N ASP A 8 9.75 -16.58 -4.11
CA ASP A 8 8.61 -17.03 -3.31
C ASP A 8 8.81 -16.74 -1.81
N VAL A 9 10.04 -16.87 -1.30
CA VAL A 9 10.39 -16.56 0.10
C VAL A 9 10.26 -15.07 0.38
N LEU A 10 10.63 -14.23 -0.59
CA LEU A 10 10.49 -12.77 -0.52
C LEU A 10 9.02 -12.36 -0.53
N ILE A 11 8.21 -12.98 -1.39
CA ILE A 11 6.76 -12.79 -1.44
C ILE A 11 6.11 -13.25 -0.12
N GLU A 12 6.52 -14.40 0.43
CA GLU A 12 6.03 -14.92 1.70
C GLU A 12 6.43 -14.04 2.90
N ALA A 13 7.65 -13.50 2.90
CA ALA A 13 8.12 -12.59 3.93
C ALA A 13 7.34 -11.27 3.93
N LEU A 14 7.00 -10.74 2.76
CA LEU A 14 6.14 -9.56 2.61
C LEU A 14 4.67 -9.87 2.95
N ALA A 15 4.18 -11.07 2.61
CA ALA A 15 2.82 -11.52 2.97
C ALA A 15 2.64 -11.73 4.48
N ASN A 16 3.73 -12.07 5.19
CA ASN A 16 3.74 -12.19 6.66
C ASN A 16 3.90 -10.86 7.39
N GLN A 17 3.93 -9.73 6.67
CA GLN A 17 4.10 -8.45 7.30
C GLN A 17 2.83 -8.03 8.05
N LYS A 18 2.97 -7.89 9.37
CA LYS A 18 1.85 -7.71 10.31
C LYS A 18 1.40 -6.26 10.48
N ASP A 19 2.16 -5.31 9.95
CA ASP A 19 1.85 -3.90 10.12
C ASP A 19 0.78 -3.48 9.11
N ARG A 20 -0.48 -3.57 9.56
CA ARG A 20 -1.69 -3.22 8.80
C ARG A 20 -2.19 -1.82 9.11
N LEU A 21 -1.36 -1.02 9.76
CA LEU A 21 -1.76 0.25 10.36
C LEU A 21 -1.97 1.34 9.33
N LEU A 22 -1.35 1.30 8.14
CA LEU A 22 -1.39 2.41 7.18
C LEU A 22 -2.08 2.03 5.89
N GLY A 23 -1.40 1.28 5.03
CA GLY A 23 -1.88 0.85 3.72
C GLY A 23 -3.09 -0.06 3.82
N TYR A 24 -3.01 -1.13 4.61
CA TYR A 24 -4.15 -2.04 4.80
C TYR A 24 -5.38 -1.29 5.33
N ALA A 25 -5.24 -0.56 6.44
CA ALA A 25 -6.33 0.23 7.04
C ALA A 25 -6.87 1.32 6.10
N GLY A 26 -6.03 1.90 5.24
CA GLY A 26 -6.44 2.88 4.23
C GLY A 26 -7.34 2.28 3.14
N LEU A 27 -7.22 0.98 2.89
CA LEU A 27 -7.96 0.27 1.85
C LEU A 27 -9.21 -0.47 2.37
N GLU A 28 -9.41 -0.60 3.69
CA GLU A 28 -10.55 -1.34 4.28
C GLU A 28 -11.94 -0.93 3.78
N LYS A 29 -12.08 0.31 3.27
CA LYS A 29 -13.35 0.85 2.76
C LYS A 29 -13.53 0.69 1.25
N LEU A 30 -12.62 -0.01 0.56
CA LEU A 30 -12.62 -0.21 -0.89
C LEU A 30 -12.51 -1.72 -1.18
N PRO A 31 -13.64 -2.46 -1.18
CA PRO A 31 -13.63 -3.91 -1.36
C PRO A 31 -13.13 -4.35 -2.76
N GLU A 32 -13.15 -3.45 -3.75
CA GLU A 32 -12.63 -3.69 -5.10
C GLU A 32 -11.10 -3.69 -5.14
N VAL A 33 -10.44 -3.20 -4.08
CA VAL A 33 -8.99 -3.07 -4.01
C VAL A 33 -8.42 -4.17 -3.11
N LYS A 34 -7.58 -5.02 -3.69
CA LYS A 34 -6.87 -6.07 -2.96
C LYS A 34 -5.54 -5.55 -2.45
N TRP A 35 -5.35 -5.51 -1.13
CA TRP A 35 -4.04 -5.27 -0.53
C TRP A 35 -3.12 -6.48 -0.72
N LEU A 36 -1.91 -6.26 -1.21
CA LEU A 36 -0.92 -7.32 -1.47
C LEU A 36 0.21 -7.36 -0.43
N GLY A 37 0.39 -6.30 0.33
CA GLY A 37 1.48 -6.12 1.28
C GLY A 37 1.87 -4.65 1.41
N GLU A 38 2.51 -4.28 2.51
CA GLU A 38 3.08 -2.93 2.65
C GLU A 38 4.36 -2.95 3.48
N LYS A 39 5.27 -2.00 3.24
CA LYS A 39 6.40 -1.69 4.10
C LYS A 39 6.26 -0.29 4.68
N THR A 40 6.06 -0.24 6.00
CA THR A 40 6.05 1.00 6.78
C THR A 40 7.48 1.46 7.10
N GLY A 41 7.66 2.77 7.26
CA GLY A 41 8.90 3.39 7.68
C GLY A 41 8.62 4.65 8.48
N GLU A 42 9.29 4.78 9.63
CA GLU A 42 9.10 5.91 10.53
C GLU A 42 10.45 6.39 11.07
N ASN A 43 10.59 7.71 11.19
CA ASN A 43 11.63 8.36 11.98
C ASN A 43 11.08 9.64 12.62
N SER A 44 11.92 10.38 13.34
CA SER A 44 11.50 11.60 14.07
C SER A 44 10.97 12.74 13.18
N ARG A 45 11.08 12.63 11.85
CA ARG A 45 10.68 13.65 10.89
C ARG A 45 9.62 13.17 9.90
N ALA A 46 9.43 11.85 9.74
CA ALA A 46 8.56 11.33 8.72
C ALA A 46 7.95 9.98 9.11
N LEU A 47 6.70 9.78 8.70
CA LEU A 47 6.02 8.51 8.67
C LEU A 47 5.59 8.23 7.23
N GLY A 48 5.75 6.99 6.78
CA GLY A 48 5.34 6.61 5.44
C GLY A 48 5.14 5.12 5.27
N THR A 49 4.53 4.78 4.14
CA THR A 49 4.37 3.40 3.70
C THR A 49 4.52 3.30 2.19
N THR A 50 5.10 2.18 1.75
CA THR A 50 5.02 1.71 0.37
C THR A 50 4.18 0.45 0.35
N LEU A 51 3.07 0.44 -0.37
CA LEU A 51 2.15 -0.70 -0.45
C LEU A 51 2.00 -1.19 -1.89
N GLY A 52 1.84 -2.51 -2.03
CA GLY A 52 1.32 -3.14 -3.23
C GLY A 52 -0.20 -3.30 -3.10
N LEU A 53 -0.92 -2.94 -4.15
CA LEU A 53 -2.36 -3.15 -4.26
C LEU A 53 -2.71 -3.69 -5.65
N SER A 54 -3.79 -4.44 -5.75
CA SER A 54 -4.35 -4.88 -7.02
C SER A 54 -5.77 -4.36 -7.20
N ILE A 55 -6.05 -3.84 -8.39
CA ILE A 55 -7.35 -3.34 -8.83
C ILE A 55 -7.61 -4.01 -10.18
N ASP A 56 -8.71 -4.75 -10.28
CA ASP A 56 -9.10 -5.49 -11.50
C ASP A 56 -7.99 -6.38 -12.10
N GLY A 57 -7.16 -6.98 -11.23
CA GLY A 57 -6.06 -7.86 -11.64
C GLY A 57 -4.75 -7.12 -11.97
N GLU A 58 -4.80 -5.82 -12.19
CA GLU A 58 -3.62 -4.97 -12.37
C GLU A 58 -2.97 -4.66 -11.02
N VAL A 59 -1.64 -4.62 -10.98
CA VAL A 59 -0.85 -4.40 -9.76
C VAL A 59 -0.24 -3.02 -9.76
N TYR A 60 -0.53 -2.24 -8.71
CA TYR A 60 0.03 -0.92 -8.48
C TYR A 60 0.93 -0.93 -7.25
N VAL A 61 1.97 -0.10 -7.30
CA VAL A 61 2.79 0.24 -6.14
C VAL A 61 2.55 1.70 -5.78
N MET A 62 2.16 1.95 -4.53
CA MET A 62 1.89 3.28 -4.03
C MET A 62 2.84 3.60 -2.88
N THR A 63 3.45 4.78 -2.90
CA THR A 63 4.25 5.29 -1.77
C THR A 63 3.63 6.58 -1.26
N VAL A 64 3.33 6.63 0.04
CA VAL A 64 2.82 7.83 0.71
C VAL A 64 3.72 8.13 1.90
N ILE A 65 4.23 9.36 1.97
CA ILE A 65 5.10 9.84 3.04
C ILE A 65 4.54 11.17 3.56
N ASP A 66 4.43 11.31 4.88
CA ASP A 66 4.13 12.57 5.54
C ASP A 66 5.33 13.00 6.40
N SER A 67 5.93 14.14 6.04
CA SER A 67 7.10 14.73 6.70
C SER A 67 6.75 15.76 7.79
N ARG A 68 5.46 15.93 8.12
CA ARG A 68 5.00 16.93 9.10
C ARG A 68 4.75 16.32 10.48
N GLY A 69 5.29 15.13 10.77
CA GLY A 69 4.91 14.33 11.93
C GLY A 69 3.45 13.85 11.83
N GLY A 70 2.98 13.59 10.61
CA GLY A 70 1.61 13.18 10.33
C GLY A 70 1.21 11.94 11.12
N ARG A 71 0.01 11.98 11.70
CA ARG A 71 -0.61 10.83 12.36
C ARG A 71 -1.20 9.91 11.29
N ASP A 72 -1.22 8.60 11.56
CA ASP A 72 -1.74 7.53 10.68
C ASP A 72 -3.01 7.89 9.87
N PRO A 73 -4.02 8.61 10.42
CA PRO A 73 -5.25 8.90 9.68
C PRO A 73 -5.06 9.70 8.39
N GLN A 74 -4.03 10.57 8.30
CA GLN A 74 -3.81 11.37 7.10
C GLN A 74 -3.25 10.52 5.95
N ILE A 75 -2.29 9.64 6.26
CA ILE A 75 -1.73 8.68 5.31
C ILE A 75 -2.84 7.74 4.82
N ARG A 76 -3.63 7.17 5.74
CA ARG A 76 -4.79 6.31 5.39
C ARG A 76 -5.77 7.01 4.45
N LYS A 77 -6.12 8.27 4.76
CA LYS A 77 -7.03 9.07 3.93
C LYS A 77 -6.45 9.36 2.54
N CYS A 78 -5.15 9.59 2.45
CA CYS A 78 -4.46 9.79 1.18
C CYS A 78 -4.51 8.51 0.33
N ILE A 79 -4.13 7.37 0.92
CA ILE A 79 -4.16 6.06 0.27
C ILE A 79 -5.56 5.72 -0.23
N ASN A 80 -6.58 5.90 0.62
CA ASN A 80 -7.97 5.66 0.24
C ASN A 80 -8.40 6.50 -0.97
N LYS A 81 -8.08 7.79 -0.98
CA LYS A 81 -8.44 8.68 -2.09
C LYS A 81 -7.74 8.33 -3.40
N LEU A 82 -6.45 8.01 -3.34
CA LEU A 82 -5.67 7.62 -4.52
C LEU A 82 -6.16 6.28 -5.09
N ALA A 83 -6.37 5.28 -4.23
CA ALA A 83 -6.92 3.99 -4.66
C ALA A 83 -8.32 4.14 -5.25
N LYS A 84 -9.20 4.92 -4.60
CA LYS A 84 -10.52 5.23 -5.15
C LYS A 84 -10.44 5.92 -6.51
N TYR A 85 -9.52 6.87 -6.68
CA TYR A 85 -9.31 7.51 -7.98
C TYR A 85 -8.94 6.48 -9.07
N LEU A 86 -8.05 5.53 -8.77
CA LEU A 86 -7.69 4.48 -9.71
C LEU A 86 -8.88 3.57 -10.07
N VAL A 87 -9.68 3.18 -9.07
CA VAL A 87 -10.92 2.41 -9.30
C VAL A 87 -11.89 3.19 -10.19
N ASP A 88 -12.13 4.46 -9.89
CA ASP A 88 -13.11 5.30 -10.60
C ASP A 88 -12.67 5.64 -12.04
N ASN A 89 -11.39 5.46 -12.40
CA ASN A 89 -10.82 5.83 -13.70
C ASN A 89 -10.21 4.66 -14.47
N GLU A 90 -10.48 3.41 -14.07
CA GLU A 90 -9.95 2.20 -14.71
C GLU A 90 -8.40 2.20 -14.79
N GLY A 91 -7.74 2.79 -13.79
CA GLY A 91 -6.28 2.85 -13.66
C GLY A 91 -5.64 4.22 -13.86
N LEU A 92 -4.36 4.22 -14.24
CA LEU A 92 -3.62 5.42 -14.65
C LEU A 92 -3.66 5.51 -16.18
N LEU A 93 -4.29 6.55 -16.69
CA LEU A 93 -4.30 6.91 -18.12
C LEU A 93 -2.89 7.08 -18.68
#